data_AF-A0A0N7L7V1-F1
#
_entry.id   AF-A0A0N7L7V1-F1
#
_cell.length_a   1.000
_cell.length_b   1.000
_cell.length_c   1.000
_cell.angle_alpha   90.00
_cell.angle_beta   90.00
_cell.angle_gamma   90.00
#
_symmetry.space_group_name_H-M   'P 1'
#
loop_
_entity.id
_entity.type
_entity.pdbx_description
1 polymer ?
#
loop_
_entity_poly.entity_id
_entity_poly.type
_entity_poly.pdbx_seq_one_letter_code
_entity_poly.pdbx_strand_id
1 'polypeptide(L)'
;MDSSPTQNEPTGQENLDSQAETWSSTTSLSVQLGAIENDMCDSMQKRLETPAQHQHANAALHLSSDLKTFINTCIAFLGSGVLGLPYAFRKCGILLGLVTLVGVAALSTYAMMLVVQCKYKLKQQGNMVSKYGDIGYFAIGHIGAIIVNTALVISQTGFCTAYLIFIAFNANKFLNVSKYLIIVVCVPPLVIFSLLRHMRELAYVALLADFMCILGLLVVLTIDLSYMNLNQDYVEPIGVLSAVPFFFGVASYCFEGVGMVLPLENSMRYKENFQPILVCTIVIITSLYATFGVCGYLAFGDETDAVITLNVEGSGGLVTLVKMFLCLGLFFTYPVMLFPVFEVLQPLLLGGNKFEDAQSMHKKSIILRAGIVLITAVIAAAIPDFGRFISFIGSTCCSLLAFILPAFFHLRLFRDEPRTYWTWLHRFFLCAVMLLGFIMLGVGVAEFIDSVY
;
A
#
# COMPACT_ATOMS: atom_id res chain seq x y z
N MET A 1 4.26 -14.80 77.93
CA MET A 1 2.99 -14.12 77.61
C MET A 1 3.39 -13.01 76.64
N ASP A 2 3.54 -13.34 75.36
CA ASP A 2 2.52 -13.19 74.29
C ASP A 2 2.13 -11.71 74.09
N SER A 3 2.06 -11.08 72.93
CA SER A 3 2.11 -11.47 71.50
C SER A 3 2.10 -10.18 70.64
N SER A 4 2.57 -10.24 69.39
CA SER A 4 2.45 -9.20 68.32
C SER A 4 0.98 -9.02 67.81
N PRO A 5 0.60 -8.24 66.75
CA PRO A 5 1.37 -7.41 65.78
C PRO A 5 0.72 -6.08 65.21
N THR A 6 1.55 -5.28 64.49
CA THR A 6 1.39 -4.41 63.25
C THR A 6 0.09 -3.67 62.81
N GLN A 7 0.24 -2.41 62.33
CA GLN A 7 -0.21 -1.82 61.00
C GLN A 7 0.07 -0.27 60.96
N ASN A 8 0.88 0.28 60.04
CA ASN A 8 0.66 0.78 58.65
C ASN A 8 0.25 2.27 58.51
N GLU A 9 1.14 3.08 57.90
CA GLU A 9 0.87 4.38 57.24
C GLU A 9 1.17 4.27 55.74
N PRO A 10 0.42 4.92 54.83
CA PRO A 10 0.75 4.99 53.41
C PRO A 10 1.39 6.34 53.03
N THR A 11 2.43 6.31 52.20
CA THR A 11 2.97 7.47 51.47
C THR A 11 2.84 7.25 49.98
N GLY A 12 2.38 8.30 49.29
CA GLY A 12 2.13 8.30 47.85
C GLY A 12 3.41 8.32 47.05
N GLN A 13 3.65 7.26 46.28
CA GLN A 13 4.58 7.21 45.16
C GLN A 13 4.24 6.08 44.18
N GLU A 14 2.95 5.83 43.92
CA GLU A 14 2.48 4.89 42.89
C GLU A 14 1.58 5.65 41.93
N ASN A 15 2.11 6.09 40.79
CA ASN A 15 1.33 6.31 39.56
C ASN A 15 2.15 6.69 38.32
N LEU A 16 3.48 6.56 38.34
CA LEU A 16 4.32 6.80 37.14
C LEU A 16 4.92 5.51 36.54
N ASP A 17 4.85 4.38 37.24
CA ASP A 17 5.38 3.09 36.74
C ASP A 17 4.31 2.22 36.04
N SER A 18 3.02 2.43 36.31
CA SER A 18 1.93 1.63 35.70
C SER A 18 1.64 1.99 34.23
N GLN A 19 2.04 3.18 33.76
CA GLN A 19 1.89 3.57 32.35
C GLN A 19 3.10 3.17 31.48
N ALA A 20 4.24 2.81 32.08
CA ALA A 20 5.41 2.32 31.36
C ALA A 20 5.31 0.82 30.99
N GLU A 21 4.50 0.05 31.73
CA GLU A 21 4.31 -1.39 31.49
C GLU A 21 3.34 -1.73 30.35
N THR A 22 2.56 -0.77 29.84
CA THR A 22 1.62 -1.04 28.73
C THR A 22 2.30 -0.98 27.35
N TRP A 23 3.41 -0.24 27.22
CA TRP A 23 4.13 -0.02 25.95
C TRP A 23 5.21 -1.06 25.65
N SER A 24 5.56 -1.91 26.62
CA SER A 24 6.44 -3.06 26.42
C SER A 24 5.71 -4.27 25.82
N SER A 25 4.38 -4.28 25.84
CA SER A 25 3.54 -5.44 25.51
C SER A 25 3.40 -5.74 24.01
N THR A 26 3.54 -4.75 23.12
CA THR A 26 3.34 -4.93 21.67
C THR A 26 4.62 -5.39 20.96
N THR A 27 5.77 -4.86 21.40
CA THR A 27 7.10 -5.28 20.95
C THR A 27 7.49 -6.64 21.54
N SER A 28 7.10 -6.92 22.78
CA SER A 28 7.31 -8.24 23.40
C SER A 28 6.45 -9.32 22.74
N LEU A 29 5.23 -9.02 22.29
CA LEU A 29 4.37 -10.02 21.64
C LEU A 29 4.96 -10.55 20.34
N SER A 30 5.49 -9.70 19.46
CA SER A 30 6.06 -10.13 18.18
C SER A 30 7.36 -10.94 18.35
N VAL A 31 8.17 -10.59 19.35
CA VAL A 31 9.38 -11.33 19.73
C VAL A 31 9.05 -12.64 20.46
N GLN A 32 8.04 -12.65 21.34
CA GLN A 32 7.54 -13.84 22.03
C GLN A 32 6.85 -14.80 21.07
N LEU A 33 6.07 -14.30 20.10
CA LEU A 33 5.51 -15.09 19.01
C LEU A 33 6.62 -15.72 18.17
N GLY A 34 7.69 -14.99 17.86
CA GLY A 34 8.86 -15.54 17.17
C GLY A 34 9.60 -16.63 17.97
N ALA A 35 9.69 -16.49 19.30
CA ALA A 35 10.30 -17.50 20.17
C ALA A 35 9.43 -18.77 20.30
N ILE A 36 8.12 -18.61 20.46
CA ILE A 36 7.16 -19.72 20.49
C ILE A 36 7.11 -20.44 19.13
N GLU A 37 7.21 -19.70 18.01
CA GLU A 37 7.26 -20.24 16.65
C GLU A 37 8.53 -21.09 16.45
N ASN A 38 9.68 -20.67 17.00
CA ASN A 38 10.93 -21.43 16.96
C ASN A 38 10.87 -22.73 17.80
N ASP A 39 10.31 -22.67 19.02
CA ASP A 39 10.19 -23.86 19.89
C ASP A 39 9.16 -24.89 19.35
N MET A 40 8.07 -24.40 18.73
CA MET A 40 7.13 -25.26 18.00
C MET A 40 7.78 -25.89 16.76
N CYS A 41 8.61 -25.14 16.04
CA CYS A 41 9.34 -25.62 14.86
C CYS A 41 10.25 -26.79 15.24
N ASP A 42 11.06 -26.62 16.29
CA ASP A 42 12.00 -27.65 16.77
C ASP A 42 11.29 -28.92 17.27
N SER A 43 10.13 -28.78 17.90
CA SER A 43 9.35 -29.92 18.41
C SER A 43 8.61 -30.70 17.32
N MET A 44 8.14 -30.04 16.26
CA MET A 44 7.50 -30.70 15.11
C MET A 44 8.52 -31.36 14.18
N GLN A 45 9.68 -30.75 13.99
CA GLN A 45 10.75 -31.26 13.12
C GLN A 45 11.36 -32.55 13.66
N LYS A 46 11.35 -32.76 14.98
CA LYS A 46 11.73 -34.03 15.64
C LYS A 46 10.78 -35.20 15.40
N ARG A 47 9.58 -34.99 14.83
CA ARG A 47 8.53 -36.04 14.69
C ARG A 47 8.29 -36.53 13.26
N LEU A 48 9.06 -36.08 12.27
CA LEU A 48 8.83 -36.40 10.85
C LEU A 48 9.86 -37.41 10.36
N GLU A 49 9.45 -38.45 9.62
CA GLU A 49 10.33 -39.58 9.23
C GLU A 49 10.72 -39.57 7.73
N THR A 50 10.11 -38.72 6.89
CA THR A 50 10.42 -38.69 5.44
C THR A 50 10.82 -37.31 4.90
N PRO A 51 11.71 -37.23 3.87
CA PRO A 51 12.17 -35.97 3.28
C PRO A 51 11.06 -35.13 2.62
N ALA A 52 10.06 -35.78 2.01
CA ALA A 52 8.92 -35.08 1.41
C ALA A 52 8.01 -34.46 2.48
N GLN A 53 7.79 -35.14 3.60
CA GLN A 53 7.05 -34.60 4.74
C GLN A 53 7.80 -33.46 5.42
N HIS A 54 9.13 -33.48 5.48
CA HIS A 54 9.92 -32.33 5.94
C HIS A 54 9.76 -31.12 5.01
N GLN A 55 9.72 -31.32 3.70
CA GLN A 55 9.59 -30.23 2.73
C GLN A 55 8.18 -29.60 2.78
N HIS A 56 7.14 -30.43 2.91
CA HIS A 56 5.77 -29.97 3.13
C HIS A 56 5.55 -29.37 4.52
N ALA A 57 6.17 -29.90 5.58
CA ALA A 57 6.09 -29.35 6.93
C ALA A 57 6.85 -28.03 7.06
N ASN A 58 8.03 -27.89 6.44
CA ASN A 58 8.76 -26.63 6.36
C ASN A 58 7.97 -25.58 5.57
N ALA A 59 7.36 -25.97 4.45
CA ALA A 59 6.44 -25.10 3.72
C ALA A 59 5.24 -24.69 4.59
N ALA A 60 4.67 -25.62 5.39
CA ALA A 60 3.57 -25.40 6.34
C ALA A 60 3.94 -24.48 7.52
N LEU A 61 5.19 -24.56 7.98
CA LEU A 61 5.76 -23.74 9.05
C LEU A 61 5.99 -22.30 8.63
N HIS A 62 6.28 -22.06 7.35
CA HIS A 62 6.45 -20.71 6.81
C HIS A 62 5.13 -19.98 6.50
N LEU A 63 3.95 -20.61 6.68
CA LEU A 63 2.67 -19.91 6.51
C LEU A 63 2.35 -19.01 7.70
N SER A 64 1.90 -17.80 7.41
CA SER A 64 1.52 -16.78 8.38
C SER A 64 0.27 -17.18 9.16
N SER A 65 0.28 -16.85 10.46
CA SER A 65 -0.93 -16.84 11.29
C SER A 65 -1.91 -15.76 10.81
N ASP A 66 -3.17 -15.87 11.23
CA ASP A 66 -4.22 -14.92 10.85
C ASP A 66 -3.89 -13.48 11.31
N LEU A 67 -3.36 -13.32 12.53
CA LEU A 67 -2.91 -12.02 13.04
C LEU A 67 -1.73 -11.45 12.23
N LYS A 68 -0.74 -12.29 11.91
CA LYS A 68 0.40 -11.88 11.07
C LYS A 68 -0.06 -11.46 9.68
N THR A 69 -1.03 -12.18 9.13
CA THR A 69 -1.65 -11.85 7.83
C THR A 69 -2.42 -10.54 7.90
N PHE A 70 -3.21 -10.32 8.95
CA PHE A 70 -3.92 -9.06 9.18
C PHE A 70 -2.94 -7.88 9.23
N ILE A 71 -1.87 -7.98 10.03
CA ILE A 71 -0.83 -6.94 10.12
C ILE A 71 -0.15 -6.71 8.77
N ASN A 72 0.24 -7.77 8.07
CA ASN A 72 0.86 -7.66 6.75
C ASN A 72 -0.08 -7.04 5.72
N THR A 73 -1.38 -7.31 5.81
CA THR A 73 -2.41 -6.70 4.95
C THR A 73 -2.56 -5.23 5.29
N CYS A 74 -2.61 -4.86 6.58
CA CYS A 74 -2.61 -3.46 7.00
C CYS A 74 -1.42 -2.70 6.43
N ILE A 75 -0.21 -3.24 6.57
CA ILE A 75 1.02 -2.65 6.05
C ILE A 75 0.98 -2.53 4.52
N ALA A 76 0.51 -3.56 3.83
CA ALA A 76 0.44 -3.56 2.36
C ALA A 76 -0.49 -2.48 1.80
N PHE A 77 -1.56 -2.14 2.53
CA PHE A 77 -2.58 -1.17 2.09
C PHE A 77 -2.41 0.22 2.70
N LEU A 78 -1.74 0.35 3.84
CA LEU A 78 -1.46 1.63 4.50
C LEU A 78 -0.25 2.31 3.81
N GLY A 79 -0.49 2.87 2.64
CA GLY A 79 0.52 3.55 1.84
C GLY A 79 0.56 5.07 2.06
N SER A 80 1.56 5.72 1.44
CA SER A 80 1.70 7.19 1.42
C SER A 80 0.53 7.94 0.77
N GLY A 81 -0.38 7.25 0.07
CA GLY A 81 -1.49 7.87 -0.63
C GLY A 81 -2.40 8.68 0.29
N VAL A 82 -2.47 8.28 1.56
CA VAL A 82 -3.20 8.97 2.63
C VAL A 82 -2.80 10.44 2.77
N LEU A 83 -1.55 10.80 2.46
CA LEU A 83 -1.01 12.16 2.59
C LEU A 83 -1.61 13.15 1.58
N GLY A 84 -2.21 12.64 0.49
CA GLY A 84 -2.94 13.44 -0.50
C GLY A 84 -4.45 13.49 -0.28
N LEU A 85 -5.00 12.72 0.66
CA LEU A 85 -6.44 12.68 0.92
C LEU A 85 -7.01 14.01 1.44
N PRO A 86 -6.37 14.73 2.39
CA PRO A 86 -6.88 16.03 2.83
C PRO A 86 -7.12 17.01 1.67
N TYR A 87 -6.17 17.08 0.73
CA TYR A 87 -6.31 17.89 -0.48
C TYR A 87 -7.45 17.42 -1.40
N ALA A 88 -7.64 16.11 -1.51
CA ALA A 88 -8.77 15.56 -2.25
C ALA A 88 -10.11 15.96 -1.60
N PHE A 89 -10.23 15.90 -0.27
CA PHE A 89 -11.41 16.38 0.45
C PHE A 89 -11.63 17.88 0.28
N ARG A 90 -10.57 18.69 0.28
CA ARG A 90 -10.67 20.12 -0.07
C ARG A 90 -11.28 20.33 -1.45
N LYS A 91 -10.86 19.56 -2.45
CA LYS A 91 -11.37 19.70 -3.84
C LYS A 91 -12.79 19.17 -4.01
N CYS A 92 -13.10 18.05 -3.38
CA CYS A 92 -14.35 17.30 -3.59
C CYS A 92 -15.45 17.68 -2.60
N GLY A 93 -15.12 18.19 -1.42
CA GLY A 93 -16.01 18.35 -0.27
C GLY A 93 -16.12 17.08 0.57
N ILE A 94 -16.68 17.23 1.78
CA ILE A 94 -16.69 16.15 2.79
C ILE A 94 -17.64 15.02 2.40
N LEU A 95 -18.91 15.32 2.10
CA LEU A 95 -19.92 14.29 1.82
C LEU A 95 -19.59 13.51 0.55
N LEU A 96 -19.39 14.19 -0.58
CA LEU A 96 -19.02 13.54 -1.85
C LEU A 96 -17.67 12.83 -1.74
N GLY A 97 -16.69 13.39 -1.02
CA GLY A 97 -15.41 12.74 -0.75
C GLY A 97 -15.58 11.42 0.01
N LEU A 98 -16.38 11.41 1.08
CA LEU A 98 -16.64 10.20 1.88
C LEU A 98 -17.37 9.12 1.07
N VAL A 99 -18.40 9.51 0.31
CA VAL A 99 -19.13 8.58 -0.57
C VAL A 99 -18.19 7.99 -1.62
N THR A 100 -17.33 8.81 -2.23
CA THR A 100 -16.35 8.37 -3.23
C THR A 100 -15.31 7.44 -2.60
N LEU A 101 -14.76 7.79 -1.43
CA LEU A 101 -13.77 6.98 -0.71
C LEU A 101 -14.32 5.59 -0.36
N VAL A 102 -15.49 5.54 0.25
CA VAL A 102 -16.16 4.28 0.64
C VAL A 102 -16.55 3.47 -0.60
N GLY A 103 -17.04 4.13 -1.65
CA GLY A 103 -17.38 3.49 -2.92
C GLY A 103 -16.17 2.82 -3.58
N VAL A 104 -15.05 3.55 -3.67
CA VAL A 104 -13.78 3.02 -4.21
C VAL A 104 -13.26 1.88 -3.35
N ALA A 105 -13.29 2.00 -2.02
CA ALA A 105 -12.87 0.93 -1.10
C ALA A 105 -13.70 -0.34 -1.28
N ALA A 106 -15.03 -0.21 -1.36
CA ALA A 106 -15.95 -1.33 -1.54
C ALA A 106 -15.75 -2.01 -2.90
N LEU A 107 -15.64 -1.23 -3.99
CA LEU A 107 -15.39 -1.74 -5.33
C LEU A 107 -14.01 -2.43 -5.43
N SER A 108 -12.98 -1.84 -4.83
CA SER A 108 -11.62 -2.41 -4.83
C SER A 108 -11.59 -3.73 -4.06
N THR A 109 -12.21 -3.78 -2.87
CA THR A 109 -12.35 -5.01 -2.08
C THR A 109 -13.09 -6.09 -2.86
N TYR A 110 -14.19 -5.71 -3.51
CA TYR A 110 -14.96 -6.62 -4.34
C TYR A 110 -14.13 -7.19 -5.49
N ALA A 111 -13.38 -6.34 -6.19
CA ALA A 111 -12.54 -6.78 -7.27
C ALA A 111 -11.38 -7.69 -6.83
N MET A 112 -10.79 -7.44 -5.66
CA MET A 112 -9.82 -8.36 -5.06
C MET A 112 -10.43 -9.74 -4.80
N MET A 113 -11.68 -9.80 -4.35
CA MET A 113 -12.41 -11.06 -4.22
C MET A 113 -12.63 -11.73 -5.58
N LEU A 114 -12.91 -10.98 -6.65
CA LEU A 114 -13.00 -11.56 -8.01
C LEU A 114 -11.67 -12.18 -8.45
N VAL A 115 -10.54 -11.53 -8.16
CA VAL A 115 -9.20 -12.06 -8.48
C VAL A 115 -8.95 -13.39 -7.77
N VAL A 116 -9.30 -13.48 -6.48
CA VAL A 116 -9.21 -14.73 -5.70
C VAL A 116 -10.14 -15.80 -6.28
N GLN A 117 -11.38 -15.46 -6.65
CA GLN A 117 -12.31 -16.40 -7.29
C GLN A 117 -11.78 -16.91 -8.63
N CYS A 118 -11.20 -16.05 -9.46
CA CYS A 118 -10.56 -16.43 -10.72
C CYS A 118 -9.42 -17.42 -10.49
N LYS A 119 -8.57 -17.18 -9.48
CA LYS A 119 -7.53 -18.13 -9.08
C LYS A 119 -8.11 -19.50 -8.71
N TYR A 120 -9.17 -19.55 -7.89
CA TYR A 120 -9.78 -20.82 -7.48
C TYR A 120 -10.43 -21.57 -8.65
N LYS A 121 -11.07 -20.86 -9.58
CA LYS A 121 -11.63 -21.44 -10.81
C LYS A 121 -10.55 -22.09 -11.67
N LEU A 122 -9.44 -21.38 -11.87
CA LEU A 122 -8.29 -21.90 -12.62
C LEU A 122 -7.62 -23.08 -11.91
N LYS A 123 -7.53 -23.05 -10.58
CA LYS A 123 -7.02 -24.15 -9.78
C LYS A 123 -7.88 -25.42 -9.92
N GLN A 124 -9.20 -25.29 -9.96
CA GLN A 124 -10.12 -26.41 -10.21
C GLN A 124 -9.92 -27.03 -11.61
N GLN A 125 -9.46 -26.24 -12.58
CA GLN A 125 -9.12 -26.71 -13.92
C GLN A 125 -7.71 -27.30 -14.02
N GLY A 126 -6.98 -27.43 -12.91
CA GLY A 126 -5.63 -27.97 -12.86
C GLY A 126 -4.51 -26.96 -13.13
N ASN A 127 -4.83 -25.66 -13.24
CA ASN A 127 -3.84 -24.61 -13.48
C ASN A 127 -3.25 -24.09 -12.17
N MET A 128 -1.93 -23.91 -12.12
CA MET A 128 -1.26 -23.28 -10.98
C MET A 128 -1.17 -21.78 -11.19
N VAL A 129 -1.80 -21.02 -10.28
CA VAL A 129 -1.87 -19.55 -10.34
C VAL A 129 -1.27 -18.98 -9.06
N SER A 130 -0.23 -18.18 -9.21
CA SER A 130 0.49 -17.58 -8.08
C SER A 130 0.47 -16.05 -8.12
N LYS A 131 0.41 -15.46 -9.32
CA LYS A 131 0.46 -14.02 -9.53
C LYS A 131 -0.73 -13.53 -10.33
N TYR A 132 -1.01 -12.23 -10.24
CA TYR A 132 -2.13 -11.64 -10.97
C TYR A 132 -1.96 -11.75 -12.50
N GLY A 133 -0.72 -11.61 -12.99
CA GLY A 133 -0.40 -11.80 -14.41
C GLY A 133 -0.75 -13.19 -14.96
N ASP A 134 -0.70 -14.23 -14.13
CA ASP A 134 -1.06 -15.61 -14.52
C ASP A 134 -2.56 -15.70 -14.86
N ILE A 135 -3.41 -14.99 -14.12
CA ILE A 135 -4.86 -14.94 -14.41
C ILE A 135 -5.09 -14.28 -15.78
N GLY A 136 -4.36 -13.20 -16.08
CA GLY A 136 -4.39 -12.58 -17.40
C GLY A 136 -3.96 -13.53 -18.52
N TYR A 137 -2.91 -14.33 -18.28
CA TYR A 137 -2.45 -15.37 -19.21
C TYR A 137 -3.54 -16.42 -19.48
N PHE A 138 -4.16 -16.97 -18.43
CA PHE A 138 -5.19 -18.00 -18.62
C PHE A 138 -6.50 -17.45 -19.19
N ALA A 139 -6.82 -16.17 -18.98
CA ALA A 139 -8.05 -15.56 -19.48
C ALA A 139 -8.00 -15.24 -20.98
N ILE A 140 -6.90 -14.65 -21.48
CA ILE A 140 -6.77 -14.18 -22.87
C ILE A 140 -5.38 -14.40 -23.50
N GLY A 141 -4.53 -15.23 -22.90
CA GLY A 141 -3.19 -15.55 -23.38
C GLY A 141 -2.14 -14.49 -23.05
N HIS A 142 -1.03 -14.48 -23.79
CA HIS A 142 0.11 -13.60 -23.55
C HIS A 142 -0.26 -12.11 -23.46
N ILE A 143 -1.25 -11.66 -24.23
CA ILE A 143 -1.70 -10.27 -24.22
C ILE A 143 -2.22 -9.88 -22.83
N GLY A 144 -2.99 -10.75 -22.16
CA GLY A 144 -3.51 -10.46 -20.82
C GLY A 144 -2.43 -10.39 -19.77
N ALA A 145 -1.45 -11.30 -19.84
CA ALA A 145 -0.28 -11.24 -18.98
C ALA A 145 0.51 -9.94 -19.17
N ILE A 146 0.74 -9.53 -20.42
CA ILE A 146 1.45 -8.28 -20.75
C ILE A 146 0.69 -7.07 -20.20
N ILE A 147 -0.64 -7.00 -20.38
CA ILE A 147 -1.44 -5.88 -19.88
C ILE A 147 -1.35 -5.78 -18.37
N VAL A 148 -1.58 -6.88 -17.64
CA VAL A 148 -1.51 -6.89 -16.16
C VAL A 148 -0.12 -6.51 -15.68
N ASN A 149 0.92 -7.15 -16.22
CA ASN A 149 2.30 -6.93 -15.81
C ASN A 149 2.78 -5.50 -16.13
N THR A 150 2.39 -4.95 -17.27
CA THR A 150 2.73 -3.57 -17.65
C THR A 150 2.04 -2.58 -16.73
N ALA A 151 0.75 -2.77 -16.46
CA ALA A 151 0.00 -1.90 -15.55
C ALA A 151 0.59 -1.94 -14.13
N LEU A 152 0.98 -3.12 -13.63
CA LEU A 152 1.67 -3.28 -12.34
C LEU A 152 3.03 -2.55 -12.32
N VAL A 153 3.82 -2.67 -13.39
CA VAL A 153 5.12 -1.99 -13.47
C VAL A 153 4.95 -0.47 -13.47
N ILE A 154 3.97 0.04 -14.23
CA ILE A 154 3.72 1.48 -14.32
C ILE A 154 3.18 2.03 -13.00
N SER A 155 2.19 1.38 -12.37
CA SER A 155 1.65 1.84 -11.08
C SER A 155 2.74 1.89 -10.01
N GLN A 156 3.54 0.81 -9.91
CA GLN A 156 4.56 0.68 -8.90
C GLN A 156 5.73 1.67 -9.08
N THR A 157 6.13 1.92 -10.32
CA THR A 157 7.09 2.98 -10.69
C THR A 157 6.51 4.36 -10.37
N GLY A 158 5.20 4.54 -10.60
CA GLY A 158 4.44 5.73 -10.22
C GLY A 158 4.48 5.98 -8.70
N PHE A 159 4.25 4.95 -7.88
CA PHE A 159 4.31 5.08 -6.42
C PHE A 159 5.69 5.50 -5.94
N CYS A 160 6.73 4.88 -6.48
CA CYS A 160 8.12 5.23 -6.21
C CYS A 160 8.43 6.69 -6.61
N THR A 161 7.88 7.15 -7.72
CA THR A 161 8.00 8.55 -8.17
C THR A 161 7.28 9.51 -7.21
N ALA A 162 6.08 9.16 -6.74
CA ALA A 162 5.34 9.96 -5.76
C ALA A 162 6.11 10.10 -4.44
N TYR A 163 6.83 9.06 -4.01
CA TYR A 163 7.68 9.13 -2.82
C TYR A 163 8.81 10.15 -3.00
N LEU A 164 9.48 10.15 -4.17
CA LEU A 164 10.53 11.13 -4.47
C LEU A 164 9.99 12.56 -4.51
N ILE A 165 8.81 12.78 -5.11
CA ILE A 165 8.16 14.10 -5.14
C ILE A 165 7.87 14.57 -3.70
N PHE A 166 7.31 13.68 -2.87
CA PHE A 166 7.00 13.98 -1.47
C PHE A 166 8.26 14.37 -0.69
N ILE A 167 9.34 13.57 -0.80
CA ILE A 167 10.62 13.83 -0.14
C ILE A 167 11.19 15.17 -0.61
N ALA A 168 11.19 15.43 -1.92
CA ALA A 168 11.71 16.67 -2.49
C ALA A 168 10.94 17.91 -2.02
N PHE A 169 9.61 17.84 -1.93
CA PHE A 169 8.79 18.97 -1.51
C PHE A 169 8.96 19.27 -0.02
N ASN A 170 8.95 18.24 0.82
CA ASN A 170 9.19 18.42 2.24
C ASN A 170 10.60 18.96 2.49
N ALA A 171 11.64 18.32 1.92
CA ALA A 171 13.03 18.73 2.11
C ALA A 171 13.35 20.11 1.56
N ASN A 172 12.68 20.53 0.49
CA ASN A 172 12.78 21.92 0.03
C ASN A 172 12.27 22.90 1.09
N LYS A 173 11.12 22.63 1.72
CA LYS A 173 10.53 23.53 2.74
C LYS A 173 11.36 23.61 4.02
N PHE A 174 12.04 22.53 4.44
CA PHE A 174 12.82 22.53 5.69
C PHE A 174 14.33 22.81 5.54
N LEU A 175 14.99 22.38 4.44
CA LEU A 175 16.42 22.67 4.21
C LEU A 175 16.65 23.93 3.40
N ASN A 176 15.61 24.50 2.78
CA ASN A 176 15.71 25.59 1.81
C ASN A 176 16.66 25.24 0.63
N VAL A 177 16.67 23.96 0.24
CA VAL A 177 17.49 23.42 -0.84
C VAL A 177 16.62 23.15 -2.07
N SER A 178 17.14 23.36 -3.27
CA SER A 178 16.44 23.06 -4.52
C SER A 178 15.90 21.62 -4.58
N LYS A 179 14.63 21.46 -4.99
CA LYS A 179 13.97 20.16 -5.18
C LYS A 179 14.79 19.21 -6.06
N TYR A 180 15.40 19.74 -7.11
CA TYR A 180 16.26 18.98 -8.04
C TYR A 180 17.51 18.42 -7.34
N LEU A 181 18.14 19.21 -6.47
CA LEU A 181 19.32 18.76 -5.74
C LEU A 181 18.96 17.64 -4.77
N ILE A 182 17.82 17.74 -4.08
CA ILE A 182 17.34 16.68 -3.18
C ILE A 182 17.14 15.36 -3.94
N ILE A 183 16.46 15.40 -5.09
CA ILE A 183 16.24 14.20 -5.93
C ILE A 183 17.59 13.60 -6.35
N VAL A 184 18.52 14.41 -6.85
CA VAL A 184 19.85 13.95 -7.28
C VAL A 184 20.63 13.32 -6.12
N VAL A 185 20.54 13.87 -4.92
CA VAL A 185 21.20 13.31 -3.72
C VAL A 185 20.55 11.98 -3.28
N CYS A 186 19.24 11.81 -3.45
CA CYS A 186 18.54 10.57 -3.15
C CYS A 186 18.87 9.43 -4.13
N VAL A 187 19.20 9.71 -5.40
CA VAL A 187 19.39 8.68 -6.43
C VAL A 187 20.52 7.68 -6.10
N PRO A 188 21.77 8.09 -5.80
CA PRO A 188 22.84 7.13 -5.52
C PRO A 188 22.53 6.14 -4.39
N PRO A 189 22.05 6.56 -3.20
CA PRO A 189 21.70 5.60 -2.15
C PRO A 189 20.48 4.75 -2.53
N LEU A 190 19.48 5.28 -3.23
CA LEU A 190 18.35 4.46 -3.71
C LEU A 190 18.78 3.41 -4.72
N VAL A 191 19.72 3.72 -5.61
CA VAL A 191 20.32 2.71 -6.50
C VAL A 191 20.98 1.63 -5.66
N ILE A 192 21.84 2.00 -4.70
CA ILE A 192 22.53 1.03 -3.82
C ILE A 192 21.52 0.15 -3.07
N PHE A 193 20.49 0.72 -2.44
CA PHE A 193 19.48 -0.05 -1.73
C PHE A 193 18.65 -0.92 -2.67
N SER A 194 18.34 -0.45 -3.88
CA SER A 194 17.66 -1.25 -4.90
C SER A 194 18.50 -2.44 -5.37
N LEU A 195 19.83 -2.43 -5.18
CA LEU A 195 20.71 -3.57 -5.50
C LEU A 195 20.69 -4.66 -4.44
N LEU A 196 20.18 -4.41 -3.23
CA LEU A 196 20.05 -5.43 -2.20
C LEU A 196 19.05 -6.51 -2.66
N ARG A 197 19.57 -7.72 -2.88
CA ARG A 197 18.77 -8.87 -3.37
C ARG A 197 18.23 -9.75 -2.25
N HIS A 198 18.75 -9.61 -1.03
CA HIS A 198 18.40 -10.48 0.08
C HIS A 198 17.20 -9.92 0.86
N MET A 199 16.03 -10.52 0.61
CA MET A 199 14.74 -10.18 1.22
C MET A 199 14.78 -10.09 2.75
N ARG A 200 15.69 -10.83 3.41
CA ARG A 200 15.82 -10.80 4.88
C ARG A 200 16.37 -9.48 5.41
N GLU A 201 17.31 -8.85 4.71
CA GLU A 201 17.86 -7.55 5.12
C GLU A 201 16.87 -6.42 4.80
N LEU A 202 16.17 -6.54 3.66
CA LEU A 202 15.15 -5.57 3.25
C LEU A 202 13.91 -5.62 4.14
N ALA A 203 13.58 -6.77 4.74
CA ALA A 203 12.45 -6.91 5.66
C ALA A 203 12.60 -6.04 6.92
N TYR A 204 13.79 -5.98 7.53
CA TYR A 204 14.02 -5.10 8.69
C TYR A 204 13.94 -3.62 8.32
N VAL A 205 14.45 -3.26 7.14
CA VAL A 205 14.38 -1.89 6.60
C VAL A 205 12.94 -1.50 6.31
N ALA A 206 12.15 -2.40 5.72
CA ALA A 206 10.72 -2.21 5.47
C ALA A 206 9.94 -2.01 6.77
N LEU A 207 10.15 -2.88 7.76
CA LEU A 207 9.50 -2.76 9.07
C LEU A 207 9.81 -1.43 9.76
N LEU A 208 11.07 -0.99 9.71
CA LEU A 208 11.48 0.31 10.23
C LEU A 208 10.80 1.45 9.45
N ALA A 209 10.75 1.35 8.12
CA ALA A 209 10.12 2.34 7.26
C ALA A 209 8.62 2.50 7.56
N ASP A 210 7.91 1.38 7.71
CA ASP A 210 6.48 1.35 8.01
C ASP A 210 6.20 1.93 9.40
N PHE A 211 7.03 1.59 10.39
CA PHE A 211 6.95 2.18 11.72
C PHE A 211 7.11 3.71 11.69
N MET A 212 8.09 4.21 10.94
CA MET A 212 8.31 5.65 10.77
C MET A 212 7.15 6.33 10.04
N CYS A 213 6.54 5.65 9.05
CA CYS A 213 5.36 6.14 8.36
C CYS A 213 4.14 6.22 9.29
N ILE A 214 3.85 5.16 10.06
CA ILE A 214 2.74 5.13 11.01
C ILE A 214 2.91 6.19 12.09
N LEU A 215 4.09 6.28 12.70
CA LEU A 215 4.39 7.30 13.70
C LEU A 215 4.20 8.70 13.13
N GLY A 216 4.69 8.92 11.91
CA GLY A 216 4.57 10.20 11.24
C GLY A 216 3.12 10.59 10.93
N LEU A 217 2.32 9.64 10.45
CA LEU A 217 0.89 9.83 10.22
C LEU A 217 0.13 10.13 11.51
N LEU A 218 0.45 9.42 12.61
CA LEU A 218 -0.16 9.66 13.91
C LEU A 218 0.12 11.08 14.39
N VAL A 219 1.37 11.54 14.27
CA VAL A 219 1.70 12.90 14.71
C VAL A 219 1.03 13.95 13.82
N VAL A 220 1.01 13.76 12.49
CA VAL A 220 0.25 14.66 11.60
C VAL A 220 -1.21 14.72 12.00
N LEU A 221 -1.84 13.57 12.27
CA LEU A 221 -3.23 13.52 12.74
C LEU A 221 -3.42 14.27 14.07
N THR A 222 -2.51 14.13 15.04
CA THR A 222 -2.61 14.87 16.31
C THR A 222 -2.49 16.38 16.11
N ILE A 223 -1.66 16.81 15.17
CA ILE A 223 -1.52 18.21 14.79
C ILE A 223 -2.81 18.70 14.14
N ASP A 224 -3.35 17.97 13.15
CA ASP A 224 -4.59 18.32 12.47
C ASP A 224 -5.75 18.46 13.47
N LEU A 225 -5.85 17.53 14.43
CA LEU A 225 -6.83 17.61 15.52
C LEU A 225 -6.66 18.85 16.40
N SER A 226 -5.43 19.33 16.61
CA SER A 226 -5.15 20.53 17.41
C SER A 226 -5.46 21.84 16.68
N TYR A 227 -5.33 21.86 15.35
CA TYR A 227 -5.64 23.01 14.50
C TYR A 227 -7.11 23.02 14.02
N MET A 228 -7.85 21.94 14.27
CA MET A 228 -9.25 21.81 13.85
C MET A 228 -10.11 22.93 14.43
N ASN A 229 -10.65 23.77 13.54
CA ASN A 229 -11.58 24.83 13.92
C ASN A 229 -12.94 24.59 13.24
N LEU A 230 -13.92 24.11 14.01
CA LEU A 230 -15.24 23.71 13.52
C LEU A 230 -16.16 24.89 13.14
N ASN A 231 -15.72 26.14 13.37
CA ASN A 231 -16.53 27.36 13.22
C ASN A 231 -16.21 28.17 11.96
N GLN A 232 -15.63 27.58 10.90
CA GLN A 232 -15.28 28.33 9.69
C GLN A 232 -16.24 28.08 8.53
N ASP A 233 -16.77 29.17 7.97
CA ASP A 233 -17.77 29.20 6.88
C ASP A 233 -17.24 28.70 5.51
N TYR A 234 -15.96 28.33 5.40
CA TYR A 234 -15.35 27.85 4.15
C TYR A 234 -15.49 26.34 3.92
N VAL A 235 -15.97 25.58 4.89
CA VAL A 235 -16.06 24.12 4.75
C VAL A 235 -17.17 23.81 3.77
N GLU A 236 -16.85 23.15 2.65
CA GLU A 236 -17.85 22.71 1.68
C GLU A 236 -18.45 21.35 2.10
N PRO A 237 -19.68 21.32 2.66
CA PRO A 237 -20.22 20.11 3.25
C PRO A 237 -20.72 19.11 2.19
N ILE A 238 -21.32 19.61 1.11
CA ILE A 238 -21.92 18.79 0.05
C ILE A 238 -20.86 18.39 -0.97
N GLY A 239 -20.05 19.35 -1.41
CA GLY A 239 -18.95 19.12 -2.33
C GLY A 239 -19.24 19.39 -3.81
N VAL A 240 -18.21 19.27 -4.63
CA VAL A 240 -18.21 19.64 -6.05
C VAL A 240 -18.15 18.38 -6.93
N LEU A 241 -19.21 18.11 -7.69
CA LEU A 241 -19.31 16.90 -8.51
C LEU A 241 -18.19 16.78 -9.57
N SER A 242 -17.71 17.90 -10.11
CA SER A 242 -16.63 17.90 -11.10
C SER A 242 -15.27 17.51 -10.51
N ALA A 243 -15.10 17.50 -9.18
CA ALA A 243 -13.88 17.07 -8.51
C ALA A 243 -13.91 15.59 -8.09
N VAL A 244 -15.04 14.89 -8.30
CA VAL A 244 -15.15 13.44 -8.03
C VAL A 244 -14.14 12.61 -8.82
N PRO A 245 -13.86 12.87 -10.12
CA PRO A 245 -12.85 12.12 -10.86
C PRO A 245 -11.44 12.26 -10.24
N PHE A 246 -11.05 13.48 -9.87
CA PHE A 246 -9.80 13.73 -9.16
C PHE A 246 -9.72 12.93 -7.85
N PHE A 247 -10.77 12.98 -7.02
CA PHE A 247 -10.84 12.24 -5.76
C PHE A 247 -10.82 10.72 -6.01
N PHE A 248 -11.57 10.24 -7.00
CA PHE A 248 -11.60 8.83 -7.39
C PHE A 248 -10.20 8.33 -7.74
N GLY A 249 -9.42 9.13 -8.47
CA GLY A 249 -8.01 8.84 -8.75
C GLY A 249 -7.18 8.72 -7.48
N VAL A 250 -7.24 9.71 -6.58
CA VAL A 250 -6.51 9.67 -5.29
C VAL A 250 -6.94 8.47 -4.43
N ALA A 251 -8.24 8.19 -4.33
CA ALA A 251 -8.75 7.06 -3.59
C ALA A 251 -8.33 5.72 -4.22
N SER A 252 -8.36 5.60 -5.55
CA SER A 252 -7.93 4.39 -6.26
C SER A 252 -6.42 4.14 -6.11
N TYR A 253 -5.63 5.21 -6.00
CA TYR A 253 -4.23 5.13 -5.61
C TYR A 253 -4.07 4.58 -4.19
N CYS A 254 -4.88 5.07 -3.23
CA CYS A 254 -4.81 4.66 -1.82
C CYS A 254 -5.23 3.19 -1.59
N PHE A 255 -6.16 2.67 -2.39
CA PHE A 255 -6.66 1.30 -2.30
C PHE A 255 -6.04 0.35 -3.34
N GLU A 256 -4.94 0.75 -3.97
CA GLU A 256 -4.17 -0.19 -4.79
C GLU A 256 -3.51 -1.22 -3.88
N GLY A 257 -3.76 -2.49 -4.17
CA GLY A 257 -3.11 -3.64 -3.54
C GLY A 257 -3.54 -4.96 -4.18
N VAL A 258 -4.13 -4.91 -5.37
CA VAL A 258 -4.66 -6.09 -6.06
C VAL A 258 -3.52 -7.02 -6.49
N GLY A 259 -2.34 -6.46 -6.78
CA GLY A 259 -1.12 -7.24 -7.03
C GLY A 259 -0.65 -8.06 -5.82
N MET A 260 -0.97 -7.60 -4.60
CA MET A 260 -0.52 -8.21 -3.35
C MET A 260 -1.51 -9.24 -2.78
N VAL A 261 -2.77 -9.22 -3.23
CA VAL A 261 -3.84 -10.10 -2.73
C VAL A 261 -3.52 -11.58 -2.89
N LEU A 262 -3.00 -12.01 -4.05
CA LEU A 262 -2.68 -13.43 -4.27
C LEU A 262 -1.46 -13.89 -3.46
N PRO A 263 -0.33 -13.14 -3.43
CA PRO A 263 0.77 -13.45 -2.52
C PRO A 263 0.35 -13.53 -1.04
N LEU A 264 -0.47 -12.58 -0.55
CA LEU A 264 -0.95 -12.55 0.83
C LEU A 264 -1.82 -13.78 1.16
N GLU A 265 -2.78 -14.12 0.29
CA GLU A 265 -3.62 -15.31 0.48
C GLU A 265 -2.79 -16.61 0.35
N ASN A 266 -1.74 -16.61 -0.48
CA ASN A 266 -0.85 -17.76 -0.61
C ASN A 266 0.00 -18.00 0.65
N SER A 267 0.36 -16.95 1.40
CA SER A 267 1.12 -17.09 2.64
C SER A 267 0.26 -17.51 3.83
N MET A 268 -1.07 -17.49 3.74
CA MET A 268 -1.97 -17.83 4.85
C MET A 268 -2.09 -19.32 5.14
N ARG A 269 -1.98 -19.69 6.43
CA ARG A 269 -2.27 -21.05 6.89
C ARG A 269 -3.72 -21.47 6.62
N TYR A 270 -4.68 -20.59 6.96
CA TYR A 270 -6.12 -20.82 6.82
C TYR A 270 -6.69 -19.87 5.76
N LYS A 271 -6.74 -20.31 4.50
CA LYS A 271 -7.14 -19.47 3.35
C LYS A 271 -8.61 -19.09 3.38
N GLU A 272 -9.43 -19.88 4.05
CA GLU A 272 -10.84 -19.62 4.35
C GLU A 272 -11.04 -18.31 5.12
N ASN A 273 -10.05 -17.91 5.93
CA ASN A 273 -10.10 -16.68 6.73
C ASN A 273 -9.61 -15.45 5.94
N PHE A 274 -9.13 -15.61 4.70
CA PHE A 274 -8.58 -14.48 3.93
C PHE A 274 -9.64 -13.39 3.67
N GLN A 275 -10.83 -13.78 3.24
CA GLN A 275 -11.90 -12.83 2.91
C GLN A 275 -12.34 -11.98 4.12
N PRO A 276 -12.69 -12.55 5.29
CA PRO A 276 -13.05 -11.74 6.45
C PRO A 276 -11.89 -10.86 6.94
N ILE A 277 -10.64 -11.34 6.88
CA ILE A 277 -9.45 -10.55 7.25
C ILE A 277 -9.28 -9.37 6.29
N LEU A 278 -9.41 -9.59 4.98
CA LEU A 278 -9.29 -8.54 3.97
C LEU A 278 -10.38 -7.47 4.16
N VAL A 279 -11.65 -7.88 4.30
CA VAL A 279 -12.77 -6.94 4.50
C VAL A 279 -12.58 -6.14 5.79
N CYS A 280 -12.24 -6.80 6.90
CA CYS A 280 -11.97 -6.14 8.18
C CYS A 280 -10.84 -5.10 8.03
N THR A 281 -9.75 -5.49 7.37
CA THR A 281 -8.59 -4.62 7.14
C THR A 281 -8.97 -3.39 6.31
N ILE A 282 -9.67 -3.57 5.19
CA ILE A 282 -10.06 -2.44 4.34
C ILE A 282 -11.05 -1.52 5.05
N VAL A 283 -11.96 -2.04 5.87
CA VAL A 283 -12.88 -1.20 6.67
C VAL A 283 -12.10 -0.34 7.68
N ILE A 284 -11.13 -0.92 8.38
CA ILE A 284 -10.27 -0.18 9.32
C ILE A 284 -9.47 0.89 8.58
N ILE A 285 -8.84 0.54 7.45
CA ILE A 285 -8.04 1.48 6.65
C ILE A 285 -8.91 2.59 6.06
N THR A 286 -10.09 2.27 5.54
CA THR A 286 -11.04 3.27 5.02
C THR A 286 -11.45 4.24 6.12
N SER A 287 -11.67 3.75 7.33
CA SER A 287 -12.01 4.60 8.47
C SER A 287 -10.83 5.52 8.82
N LEU A 288 -9.61 4.99 8.86
CA LEU A 288 -8.39 5.78 9.07
C LEU A 288 -8.20 6.84 7.98
N TYR A 289 -8.39 6.49 6.71
CA TYR A 289 -8.29 7.39 5.56
C TYR A 289 -9.35 8.47 5.58
N ALA A 290 -10.59 8.13 5.94
CA ALA A 290 -11.67 9.09 6.12
C ALA A 290 -11.36 10.07 7.26
N THR A 291 -10.96 9.55 8.43
CA THR A 291 -10.61 10.39 9.59
C THR A 291 -9.43 11.30 9.25
N PHE A 292 -8.34 10.75 8.73
CA PHE A 292 -7.15 11.54 8.38
C PHE A 292 -7.46 12.61 7.33
N GLY A 293 -8.15 12.23 6.25
CA GLY A 293 -8.51 13.15 5.18
C GLY A 293 -9.44 14.29 5.63
N VAL A 294 -10.49 13.95 6.39
CA VAL A 294 -11.45 14.95 6.89
C VAL A 294 -10.81 15.83 7.95
N CYS A 295 -10.04 15.27 8.91
CA CYS A 295 -9.37 16.07 9.93
C CYS A 295 -8.36 17.04 9.31
N GLY A 296 -7.54 16.60 8.36
CA GLY A 296 -6.59 17.48 7.66
C GLY A 296 -7.28 18.60 6.86
N TYR A 297 -8.43 18.31 6.22
CA TYR A 297 -9.19 19.37 5.55
C TYR A 297 -9.84 20.35 6.55
N LEU A 298 -10.41 19.86 7.64
CA LEU A 298 -11.00 20.73 8.67
C LEU A 298 -9.96 21.59 9.41
N ALA A 299 -8.70 21.14 9.48
CA ALA A 299 -7.61 21.88 10.10
C ALA A 299 -7.14 23.08 9.28
N PHE A 300 -7.10 22.97 7.94
CA PHE A 300 -6.49 23.99 7.07
C PHE A 300 -7.45 24.61 6.04
N GLY A 301 -8.62 24.02 5.81
CA GLY A 301 -9.63 24.56 4.91
C GLY A 301 -9.17 24.72 3.47
N ASP A 302 -9.41 25.91 2.91
CA ASP A 302 -8.99 26.26 1.55
C ASP A 302 -7.47 26.35 1.39
N GLU A 303 -6.72 26.42 2.48
CA GLU A 303 -5.25 26.46 2.45
C GLU A 303 -4.63 25.06 2.43
N THR A 304 -5.40 23.96 2.51
CA THR A 304 -4.84 22.59 2.48
C THR A 304 -4.00 22.36 1.21
N ASP A 305 -2.70 22.11 1.35
CA ASP A 305 -1.77 21.84 0.26
C ASP A 305 -1.97 20.41 -0.27
N ALA A 306 -1.52 20.16 -1.51
CA ALA A 306 -1.51 18.82 -2.11
C ALA A 306 -0.77 17.76 -1.28
N VAL A 307 0.14 18.21 -0.42
CA VAL A 307 0.84 17.39 0.56
C VAL A 307 0.59 18.00 1.94
N ILE A 308 -0.20 17.35 2.78
CA ILE A 308 -0.63 17.89 4.09
C ILE A 308 0.53 18.29 5.02
N THR A 309 1.67 17.62 4.90
CA THR A 309 2.86 17.94 5.71
C THR A 309 3.46 19.31 5.38
N LEU A 310 3.11 19.91 4.25
CA LEU A 310 3.51 21.27 3.91
C LEU A 310 2.70 22.31 4.70
N ASN A 311 1.44 22.04 5.04
CA ASN A 311 0.58 22.94 5.83
C ASN A 311 1.03 23.13 7.28
N VAL A 312 1.75 22.15 7.83
CA VAL A 312 2.21 22.22 9.20
C VAL A 312 3.38 23.20 9.30
N GLU A 313 3.07 24.49 9.50
CA GLU A 313 4.07 25.55 9.68
C GLU A 313 4.47 25.67 11.16
N GLY A 314 5.76 25.53 11.47
CA GLY A 314 6.25 25.66 12.84
C GLY A 314 7.66 25.10 13.05
N SER A 315 8.52 25.90 13.69
CA SER A 315 9.91 25.57 14.07
C SER A 315 10.00 24.73 15.34
N GLY A 316 9.02 23.88 15.62
CA GLY A 316 9.07 22.92 16.72
C GLY A 316 9.96 21.74 16.32
N GLY A 317 10.92 21.37 17.17
CA GLY A 317 11.81 20.23 16.91
C GLY A 317 11.05 18.93 16.60
N LEU A 318 9.90 18.72 17.26
CA LEU A 318 9.06 17.54 17.08
C LEU A 318 8.38 17.48 15.70
N VAL A 319 7.87 18.61 15.20
CA VAL A 319 7.24 18.69 13.87
C VAL A 319 8.27 18.42 12.76
N THR A 320 9.46 19.00 12.89
CA THR A 320 10.55 18.77 11.93
C THR A 320 11.02 17.32 11.95
N LEU A 321 11.17 16.73 13.15
CA LEU A 321 11.54 15.34 13.33
C LEU A 321 10.55 14.38 12.65
N VAL A 322 9.25 14.65 12.76
CA VAL A 322 8.19 13.85 12.17
C VAL A 322 8.20 13.91 10.64
N LYS A 323 8.38 15.09 10.05
CA LYS A 323 8.54 15.22 8.59
C LYS A 323 9.77 14.48 8.09
N MET A 324 10.86 14.51 8.86
CA MET A 324 12.07 13.74 8.57
C MET A 324 11.82 12.24 8.62
N PHE A 325 11.11 11.74 9.63
CA PHE A 325 10.73 10.33 9.73
C PHE A 325 9.80 9.87 8.61
N LEU A 326 8.83 10.69 8.19
CA LEU A 326 8.03 10.41 7.01
C LEU A 326 8.88 10.33 5.74
N CYS A 327 9.78 11.29 5.52
CA CYS A 327 10.68 11.27 4.36
C CYS A 327 11.60 10.05 4.36
N LEU A 328 12.19 9.71 5.51
CA LEU A 328 13.04 8.53 5.68
C LEU A 328 12.25 7.24 5.51
N GLY A 329 11.03 7.17 6.05
CA GLY A 329 10.12 6.04 5.87
C GLY A 329 9.89 5.79 4.38
N LEU A 330 9.39 6.79 3.64
CA LEU A 330 9.16 6.64 2.20
C LEU A 330 10.43 6.34 1.41
N PHE A 331 11.57 6.88 1.82
CA PHE A 331 12.87 6.60 1.21
C PHE A 331 13.26 5.11 1.37
N PHE A 332 13.01 4.51 2.53
CA PHE A 332 13.30 3.11 2.79
C PHE A 332 12.21 2.15 2.27
N THR A 333 10.97 2.61 2.10
CA THR A 333 9.89 1.87 1.43
C THR A 333 10.11 1.81 -0.08
N TYR A 334 10.80 2.79 -0.67
CA TYR A 334 11.02 2.87 -2.12
C TYR A 334 11.65 1.60 -2.74
N PRO A 335 12.78 1.05 -2.23
CA PRO A 335 13.37 -0.18 -2.80
C PRO A 335 12.45 -1.40 -2.69
N VAL A 336 11.67 -1.49 -1.60
CA VAL A 336 10.70 -2.56 -1.38
C VAL A 336 9.60 -2.46 -2.43
N MET A 337 9.12 -1.25 -2.69
CA MET A 337 8.12 -1.00 -3.71
C MET A 337 8.66 -1.32 -5.12
N LEU A 338 9.94 -1.19 -5.43
CA LEU A 338 10.44 -1.63 -6.74
C LEU A 338 10.57 -3.15 -6.91
N PHE A 339 10.36 -3.96 -5.86
CA PHE A 339 10.52 -5.40 -5.95
C PHE A 339 9.61 -6.07 -7.02
N PRO A 340 8.29 -5.81 -7.06
CA PRO A 340 7.41 -6.35 -8.11
C PRO A 340 7.82 -5.91 -9.52
N VAL A 341 8.35 -4.68 -9.67
CA VAL A 341 8.84 -4.17 -10.95
C VAL A 341 9.98 -5.04 -11.48
N PHE A 342 10.96 -5.35 -10.62
CA PHE A 342 12.09 -6.18 -11.03
C PHE A 342 11.70 -7.64 -11.21
N GLU A 343 10.76 -8.15 -10.43
CA GLU A 343 10.25 -9.53 -10.60
C GLU A 343 9.57 -9.73 -11.96
N VAL A 344 8.93 -8.67 -12.50
CA VAL A 344 8.32 -8.67 -13.83
C VAL A 344 9.33 -8.38 -14.93
N LEU A 345 10.11 -7.30 -14.83
CA LEU A 345 10.97 -6.84 -15.92
C LEU A 345 12.22 -7.71 -16.11
N GLN A 346 12.79 -8.26 -15.03
CA GLN A 346 14.02 -9.05 -15.11
C GLN A 346 13.88 -10.29 -16.00
N PRO A 347 12.87 -11.17 -15.84
CA PRO A 347 12.70 -12.31 -16.73
C PRO A 347 12.32 -11.90 -18.17
N LEU A 348 11.55 -10.82 -18.34
CA LEU A 348 11.12 -10.35 -19.66
C LEU A 348 12.27 -9.78 -20.49
N LEU A 349 13.17 -9.01 -19.87
CA LEU A 349 14.26 -8.32 -20.56
C LEU A 349 15.56 -9.15 -20.59
N LEU A 350 15.79 -9.99 -19.57
CA LEU A 350 17.06 -10.71 -19.40
C LEU A 350 16.94 -12.23 -19.58
N GLY A 351 15.73 -12.80 -19.64
CA GLY A 351 15.50 -14.25 -19.66
C GLY A 351 15.73 -14.97 -20.99
N GLY A 352 16.25 -14.29 -22.02
CA GLY A 352 16.36 -14.82 -23.38
C GLY A 352 17.54 -15.75 -23.66
N ASN A 353 18.67 -15.61 -22.95
CA ASN A 353 19.90 -16.30 -23.29
C ASN A 353 20.33 -17.29 -22.19
N LYS A 354 19.93 -18.57 -22.34
CA LYS A 354 20.37 -19.67 -21.46
C LYS A 354 21.89 -19.90 -21.44
N PHE A 355 22.62 -19.27 -22.36
CA PHE A 355 24.09 -19.35 -22.52
C PHE A 355 24.85 -18.12 -21.99
N GLU A 356 24.17 -17.15 -21.37
CA GLU A 356 24.86 -15.95 -20.86
C GLU A 356 25.51 -16.18 -19.49
N ASP A 357 26.77 -15.78 -19.37
CA ASP A 357 27.55 -15.86 -18.13
C ASP A 357 26.84 -15.15 -16.95
N ALA A 358 26.93 -15.75 -15.76
CA ALA A 358 26.34 -15.21 -14.53
C ALA A 358 26.76 -13.76 -14.23
N GLN A 359 27.98 -13.37 -14.62
CA GLN A 359 28.48 -12.01 -14.48
C GLN A 359 27.78 -11.02 -15.43
N SER A 360 27.48 -11.43 -16.66
CA SER A 360 26.73 -10.63 -17.63
C SER A 360 25.30 -10.40 -17.15
N MET A 361 24.64 -11.46 -16.68
CA MET A 361 23.31 -11.39 -16.03
C MET A 361 23.30 -10.42 -14.85
N HIS A 362 24.32 -10.47 -14.01
CA HIS A 362 24.43 -9.58 -12.85
C HIS A 362 24.56 -8.11 -13.29
N LYS A 363 25.43 -7.80 -14.25
CA LYS A 363 25.59 -6.44 -14.80
C LYS A 363 24.30 -5.92 -15.43
N LYS A 364 23.61 -6.72 -16.24
CA LYS A 364 22.33 -6.33 -16.84
C LYS A 364 21.25 -6.04 -15.80
N SER A 365 21.20 -6.83 -14.72
CA SER A 365 20.29 -6.59 -13.60
C SER A 365 20.61 -5.29 -12.85
N ILE A 366 21.88 -4.96 -12.65
CA ILE A 366 22.29 -3.67 -12.06
C ILE A 366 21.84 -2.51 -12.96
N ILE A 367 22.10 -2.59 -14.27
CA ILE A 367 21.73 -1.55 -15.24
C ILE A 367 20.22 -1.35 -15.26
N LEU A 368 19.43 -2.43 -15.25
CA LEU A 368 17.98 -2.36 -15.18
C LEU A 368 17.51 -1.65 -13.90
N ARG A 369 18.05 -2.04 -12.74
CA ARG A 369 17.68 -1.44 -11.45
C ARG A 369 18.02 0.04 -11.39
N ALA A 370 19.25 0.41 -11.75
CA ALA A 370 19.68 1.80 -11.81
C ALA A 370 18.87 2.62 -12.83
N GLY A 371 18.55 2.03 -13.98
CA GLY A 371 17.73 2.66 -15.03
C GLY A 371 16.33 3.00 -14.55
N ILE A 372 15.64 2.08 -13.86
CA ILE A 372 14.32 2.34 -13.30
C ILE A 372 14.36 3.45 -12.24
N VAL A 373 15.35 3.42 -11.33
CA VAL A 373 15.50 4.50 -10.33
C VAL A 373 15.72 5.85 -11.02
N LEU A 374 16.58 5.91 -12.03
CA LEU A 374 16.83 7.14 -12.78
C LEU A 374 15.57 7.64 -13.50
N ILE A 375 14.77 6.75 -14.11
CA ILE A 375 13.50 7.10 -14.75
C ILE A 375 12.55 7.74 -13.73
N THR A 376 12.37 7.14 -12.54
CA THR A 376 11.51 7.74 -11.51
C THR A 376 12.00 9.12 -11.06
N ALA A 377 13.32 9.31 -10.98
CA ALA A 377 13.91 10.59 -10.59
C ALA A 377 13.69 11.68 -11.63
N VAL A 378 13.81 11.35 -12.92
CA VAL A 378 13.50 12.26 -14.02
C VAL A 378 12.03 12.66 -14.01
N ILE A 379 11.13 11.70 -13.84
CA ILE A 379 9.69 11.98 -13.75
C ILE A 379 9.41 12.84 -12.50
N ALA A 380 9.96 12.50 -11.34
CA ALA A 380 9.77 13.26 -10.11
C ALA A 380 10.27 14.72 -10.22
N ALA A 381 11.34 14.96 -10.98
CA ALA A 381 11.84 16.30 -11.24
C ALA A 381 10.95 17.11 -12.20
N ALA A 382 10.22 16.44 -13.09
CA ALA A 382 9.34 17.08 -14.08
C ALA A 382 7.95 17.41 -13.53
N ILE A 383 7.50 16.73 -12.47
CA ILE A 383 6.14 16.87 -11.94
C ILE A 383 6.06 17.99 -10.88
N PRO A 384 5.27 19.06 -11.12
CA PRO A 384 5.15 20.18 -10.19
C PRO A 384 4.07 19.98 -9.13
N ASP A 385 3.09 19.10 -9.36
CA ASP A 385 1.93 18.90 -8.49
C ASP A 385 1.79 17.43 -8.09
N PHE A 386 1.95 17.17 -6.79
CA PHE A 386 1.85 15.83 -6.21
C PHE A 386 0.44 15.25 -6.33
N GLY A 387 -0.60 16.05 -6.04
CA GLY A 387 -1.99 15.61 -5.99
C GLY A 387 -2.49 15.15 -7.36
N ARG A 388 -2.19 15.91 -8.41
CA ARG A 388 -2.52 15.54 -9.80
C ARG A 388 -1.78 14.28 -10.23
N PHE A 389 -0.53 14.13 -9.85
CA PHE A 389 0.25 12.93 -10.21
C PHE A 389 -0.30 11.66 -9.58
N ILE A 390 -0.60 11.66 -8.27
CA ILE A 390 -1.18 10.47 -7.63
C ILE A 390 -2.60 10.18 -8.16
N SER A 391 -3.39 11.22 -8.47
CA SER A 391 -4.72 11.06 -9.07
C SER A 391 -4.63 10.46 -10.47
N PHE A 392 -3.65 10.88 -11.28
CA PHE A 392 -3.38 10.31 -12.61
C PHE A 392 -2.99 8.83 -12.52
N ILE A 393 -2.05 8.46 -11.65
CA ILE A 393 -1.64 7.05 -11.48
C ILE A 393 -2.83 6.19 -11.02
N GLY A 394 -3.63 6.70 -10.08
CA GLY A 394 -4.78 5.99 -9.54
C GLY A 394 -5.93 5.82 -10.54
N SER A 395 -6.29 6.87 -11.28
CA SER A 395 -7.33 6.83 -12.30
C SER A 395 -6.95 6.00 -13.52
N THR A 396 -5.65 5.84 -13.80
CA THR A 396 -5.17 5.05 -14.95
C THR A 396 -4.85 3.60 -14.56
N CYS A 397 -3.67 3.36 -14.00
CA CYS A 397 -3.12 2.03 -13.80
C CYS A 397 -3.84 1.30 -12.66
N CYS A 398 -4.09 1.98 -11.53
CA CYS A 398 -4.79 1.37 -10.40
C CYS A 398 -6.24 1.04 -10.79
N SER A 399 -6.92 1.92 -11.54
CA SER A 399 -8.29 1.65 -11.99
C SER A 399 -8.38 0.51 -13.01
N LEU A 400 -7.39 0.40 -13.90
CA LEU A 400 -7.26 -0.73 -14.81
C LEU A 400 -7.11 -2.05 -14.04
N LEU A 401 -6.21 -2.08 -13.05
CA LEU A 401 -5.91 -3.26 -12.22
C LEU A 401 -7.03 -3.60 -11.22
N ALA A 402 -7.70 -2.60 -10.66
CA ALA A 402 -8.67 -2.77 -9.58
C ALA A 402 -10.11 -2.87 -10.08
N PHE A 403 -10.47 -2.35 -11.25
CA PHE A 403 -11.88 -2.37 -11.70
C PHE A 403 -12.05 -3.07 -13.04
N ILE A 404 -11.26 -2.70 -14.05
CA ILE A 404 -11.47 -3.15 -15.43
C ILE A 404 -11.06 -4.62 -15.59
N LEU A 405 -9.82 -4.95 -15.21
CA LEU A 405 -9.25 -6.28 -15.45
C LEU A 405 -9.90 -7.39 -14.59
N PRO A 406 -10.14 -7.21 -13.28
CA PRO A 406 -10.80 -8.24 -12.47
C PRO A 406 -12.19 -8.60 -12.99
N ALA A 407 -13.00 -7.58 -13.32
CA ALA A 407 -14.33 -7.77 -13.88
C ALA A 407 -14.28 -8.47 -15.24
N PHE A 408 -13.37 -8.05 -16.13
CA PHE A 408 -13.20 -8.66 -17.44
C PHE A 408 -12.76 -10.13 -17.35
N PHE A 409 -11.77 -10.44 -16.50
CA PHE A 409 -11.29 -11.82 -16.31
C PHE A 409 -12.36 -12.71 -15.70
N HIS A 410 -13.13 -12.21 -14.72
CA HIS A 410 -14.24 -12.96 -14.15
C HIS A 410 -15.31 -13.26 -15.22
N LEU A 411 -15.73 -12.26 -16.00
CA LEU A 411 -16.69 -12.46 -17.10
C LEU A 411 -16.22 -13.51 -18.12
N ARG A 412 -14.90 -13.55 -18.37
CA ARG A 412 -14.29 -14.46 -19.34
C ARG A 412 -14.16 -15.89 -18.81
N LEU A 413 -13.63 -16.06 -17.60
CA LEU A 413 -13.36 -17.38 -17.00
C LEU A 413 -14.64 -18.10 -16.53
N PHE A 414 -15.68 -17.33 -16.18
CA PHE A 414 -16.97 -17.86 -15.73
C PHE A 414 -18.01 -17.82 -16.86
N ARG A 415 -17.60 -17.77 -18.13
CA ARG A 415 -18.52 -17.64 -19.28
C ARG A 415 -19.49 -18.82 -19.41
N ASP A 416 -19.05 -20.02 -19.06
CA ASP A 416 -19.79 -21.27 -19.29
C ASP A 416 -20.76 -21.64 -18.16
N GLU A 417 -20.87 -20.79 -17.14
CA GLU A 417 -21.82 -21.01 -16.05
C GLU A 417 -23.28 -20.77 -16.49
N PRO A 418 -24.23 -21.58 -15.97
CA PRO A 418 -25.62 -21.52 -16.38
C PRO A 418 -26.22 -20.12 -16.15
N ARG A 419 -27.01 -19.67 -17.13
CA ARG A 419 -27.64 -18.34 -17.09
C ARG A 419 -28.85 -18.34 -16.18
N THR A 420 -28.62 -17.99 -14.92
CA THR A 420 -29.66 -17.67 -13.95
C THR A 420 -29.85 -16.15 -13.88
N TYR A 421 -31.04 -15.67 -13.48
CA TYR A 421 -31.32 -14.24 -13.24
C TYR A 421 -30.21 -13.54 -12.43
N TRP A 422 -29.75 -14.15 -11.33
CA TRP A 422 -28.67 -13.63 -10.49
C TRP A 422 -27.33 -13.52 -11.22
N THR A 423 -26.98 -14.49 -12.06
CA THR A 423 -25.76 -14.44 -12.87
C THR A 423 -25.84 -13.35 -13.93
N TRP A 424 -27.03 -13.06 -14.46
CA TRP A 424 -27.22 -11.97 -15.41
C TRP A 424 -27.06 -10.60 -14.74
N LEU A 425 -27.67 -10.42 -13.56
CA LEU A 425 -27.52 -9.19 -12.77
C LEU A 425 -26.06 -8.94 -12.37
N HIS A 426 -25.35 -9.99 -11.93
CA HIS A 426 -23.93 -9.92 -11.61
C HIS A 426 -23.10 -9.52 -12.84
N ARG A 427 -23.35 -10.12 -14.02
CA ARG A 427 -22.65 -9.73 -15.26
C ARG A 427 -22.90 -8.27 -15.63
N PHE A 428 -24.14 -7.79 -15.50
CA PHE A 428 -24.48 -6.38 -15.75
C PHE A 428 -23.71 -5.46 -14.80
N PHE A 429 -23.66 -5.80 -13.51
CA PHE A 429 -22.88 -5.07 -12.52
C PHE A 429 -21.38 -5.02 -12.89
N LEU A 430 -20.77 -6.14 -13.28
CA LEU A 430 -19.37 -6.17 -13.73
C LEU A 430 -19.14 -5.27 -14.95
N CYS A 431 -20.04 -5.28 -15.93
CA CYS A 431 -19.96 -4.38 -17.07
C CYS A 431 -20.05 -2.89 -16.65
N ALA A 432 -20.90 -2.56 -15.68
CA ALA A 432 -21.02 -1.21 -15.15
C ALA A 432 -19.74 -0.76 -14.43
N VAL A 433 -19.13 -1.64 -13.63
CA VAL A 433 -17.84 -1.38 -12.96
C VAL A 433 -16.71 -1.17 -13.98
N MET A 434 -16.67 -1.99 -15.03
CA MET A 434 -15.71 -1.79 -16.13
C MET A 434 -15.91 -0.45 -16.83
N LEU A 435 -17.15 -0.09 -17.15
CA LEU A 435 -17.48 1.18 -17.79
C LEU A 435 -17.07 2.36 -16.91
N LEU A 436 -17.37 2.31 -15.61
CA LEU A 436 -16.91 3.31 -14.65
C LEU A 436 -15.39 3.44 -14.67
N GLY A 437 -14.66 2.32 -14.65
CA GLY A 437 -13.20 2.31 -14.74
C GLY A 437 -12.68 2.97 -16.01
N PHE A 438 -13.29 2.69 -17.18
CA PHE A 438 -12.90 3.33 -18.44
C PHE A 438 -13.19 4.84 -18.47
N ILE A 439 -14.33 5.26 -17.92
CA ILE A 439 -14.70 6.69 -17.82
C ILE A 439 -13.67 7.41 -16.93
N MET A 440 -13.39 6.88 -15.74
CA MET A 440 -12.46 7.50 -14.80
C MET A 440 -11.04 7.54 -15.34
N LEU A 441 -10.61 6.50 -16.06
CA LEU A 441 -9.33 6.50 -16.77
C LEU A 441 -9.28 7.60 -17.84
N GLY A 442 -10.32 7.72 -18.66
CA GLY A 442 -10.39 8.74 -19.71
C GLY A 442 -10.34 10.16 -19.14
N VAL A 443 -11.11 10.42 -18.08
CA VAL A 443 -11.13 11.72 -17.39
C VAL A 443 -9.78 12.01 -16.74
N GLY A 444 -9.18 11.05 -16.05
CA GLY A 444 -7.88 11.23 -15.40
C GLY A 444 -6.74 11.52 -16.38
N VAL A 445 -6.77 10.90 -17.58
CA VAL A 445 -5.82 11.23 -18.65
C VAL A 445 -6.04 12.65 -19.17
N ALA A 446 -7.29 13.05 -19.40
CA ALA A 446 -7.61 14.40 -19.87
C ALA A 446 -7.17 15.47 -18.86
N GLU A 447 -7.52 15.32 -17.58
CA GLU A 447 -7.12 16.25 -16.50
C GLU A 447 -5.60 16.36 -16.37
N PHE A 448 -4.86 15.26 -16.57
CA PHE A 448 -3.40 15.30 -16.52
C PHE A 448 -2.80 16.04 -17.72
N ILE A 449 -3.31 15.80 -18.93
CA ILE A 449 -2.85 16.49 -20.15
C ILE A 449 -3.11 18.00 -20.05
N ASP A 450 -4.31 18.39 -19.63
CA ASP A 450 -4.70 19.80 -19.45
C ASP A 450 -3.88 20.52 -18.36
N SER A 451 -3.14 19.78 -17.54
CA SER A 451 -2.25 20.37 -16.53
C SER A 451 -0.82 20.60 -17.01
N VAL A 452 -0.43 19.97 -18.13
CA VAL A 452 0.91 20.06 -18.71
C VAL A 452 0.98 21.15 -19.80
N TYR A 453 -0.15 21.46 -20.43
CA TYR A 453 -0.32 22.55 -21.41
C TYR A 453 -1.01 23.75 -20.77
#